data_AF-A0A925YJS0-F1
#
_entry.id   AF-A0A925YJS0-F1
#
_cell.length_a   1.000
_cell.length_b   1.000
_cell.length_c   1.000
_cell.angle_alpha   90.00
_cell.angle_beta   90.00
_cell.angle_gamma   90.00
#
_symmetry.space_group_name_H-M   'P 1'
#
loop_
_entity.id
_entity.type
_entity.pdbx_description
1 polymer ?
#
loop_
_entity_poly.entity_id
_entity_poly.type
_entity_poly.pdbx_seq_one_letter_code
_entity_poly.pdbx_strand_id
1 'polypeptide(L)'
;MFRTRRRVPLTLSAAALALFVAPVAFAQEIRPIPPTGIVVPEADRAALMAEVEALGREIETLREALKRKPELSRFLPDVQIYYNAVRYPLLYNEFYNVKELTTAKDLLAQGRERAKSLREGNAPWAKQTGTLALGYVSKIDGSVQPYALVVPETFTEGDKKPRRLDFFCHGRGETLTELNFIAERQRSPGEFTPPDTFVLHPYGRYCNANRFAGEVDLFEALDDAKKRYPVDENRLVMRGFSMGGASAWQYATHFPDMWAAAAPGAGFSEASGFLRLFAEGKTPPPWYEQKLFRWYDATDYAANLYNCPTVAYNGDRDGQ
;
A
#
# COMPACT_ATOMS: atom_id res chain seq x y z
N MET A 1 -53.77 -62.63 40.02
CA MET A 1 -55.03 -61.92 39.71
C MET A 1 -54.66 -60.63 38.97
N PHE A 2 -54.75 -60.65 37.65
CA PHE A 2 -54.38 -59.55 36.77
C PHE A 2 -55.40 -58.40 36.88
N ARG A 3 -54.92 -57.16 37.05
CA ARG A 3 -55.66 -55.95 36.68
C ARG A 3 -54.70 -54.96 36.02
N THR A 4 -54.75 -54.97 34.69
CA THR A 4 -54.12 -54.06 33.75
C THR A 4 -54.67 -52.64 33.91
N ARG A 5 -53.80 -51.67 34.23
CA ARG A 5 -54.13 -50.24 34.14
C ARG A 5 -53.89 -49.76 32.70
N ARG A 6 -54.96 -49.27 32.07
CA ARG A 6 -54.96 -48.60 30.76
C ARG A 6 -54.10 -47.34 30.82
N ARG A 7 -53.19 -47.17 29.85
CA ARG A 7 -52.49 -45.92 29.57
C ARG A 7 -53.38 -45.08 28.65
N VAL A 8 -53.65 -43.84 29.02
CA VAL A 8 -54.30 -42.82 28.18
C VAL A 8 -53.18 -42.13 27.37
N PRO A 9 -53.30 -41.98 26.05
CA PRO A 9 -52.31 -41.25 25.27
C PRO A 9 -52.54 -39.73 25.42
N LEU A 10 -51.51 -39.00 25.86
CA LEU A 10 -51.46 -37.54 25.77
C LEU A 10 -51.23 -37.16 24.31
N THR A 11 -52.20 -36.52 23.68
CA THR A 11 -52.05 -35.85 22.38
C THR A 11 -51.31 -34.52 22.58
N LEU A 12 -50.09 -34.44 22.07
CA LEU A 12 -49.33 -33.19 21.93
C LEU A 12 -49.90 -32.39 20.75
N SER A 13 -50.61 -31.30 21.04
CA SER A 13 -51.00 -30.30 20.05
C SER A 13 -49.78 -29.49 19.62
N ALA A 14 -49.42 -29.59 18.34
CA ALA A 14 -48.41 -28.75 17.70
C ALA A 14 -48.98 -27.34 17.48
N ALA A 15 -48.52 -26.37 18.26
CA ALA A 15 -48.74 -24.95 17.96
C ALA A 15 -47.72 -24.51 16.91
N ALA A 16 -48.21 -24.18 15.71
CA ALA A 16 -47.39 -23.68 14.61
C ALA A 16 -46.87 -22.27 14.94
N LEU A 17 -45.54 -22.15 15.09
CA LEU A 17 -44.84 -20.88 15.24
C LEU A 17 -44.72 -20.24 13.86
N ALA A 18 -45.56 -19.25 13.57
CA ALA A 18 -45.44 -18.44 12.36
C ALA A 18 -44.21 -17.53 12.48
N LEU A 19 -43.11 -17.92 11.84
CA LEU A 19 -41.94 -17.08 11.63
C LEU A 19 -42.30 -15.99 10.62
N PHE A 20 -42.50 -14.77 11.12
CA PHE A 20 -42.49 -13.56 10.29
C PHE A 20 -41.06 -13.37 9.74
N VAL A 21 -40.84 -13.81 8.50
CA VAL A 21 -39.67 -13.44 7.72
C VAL A 21 -39.88 -11.99 7.27
N ALA A 22 -39.25 -11.05 7.98
CA ALA A 22 -39.10 -9.70 7.47
C ALA A 22 -38.29 -9.77 6.15
N PRO A 23 -38.68 -9.04 5.10
CA PRO A 23 -37.91 -9.03 3.87
C PRO A 23 -36.55 -8.39 4.17
N VAL A 24 -35.48 -9.18 4.04
CA VAL A 24 -34.13 -8.67 3.98
C VAL A 24 -34.09 -7.77 2.75
N ALA A 25 -34.02 -6.46 2.96
CA ALA A 25 -33.78 -5.52 1.88
C ALA A 25 -32.53 -5.99 1.14
N PHE A 26 -32.66 -6.26 -0.16
CA PHE A 26 -31.54 -6.61 -1.01
C PHE A 26 -30.45 -5.54 -0.81
N ALA A 27 -29.33 -5.94 -0.23
CA ALA A 27 -28.15 -5.10 -0.20
C ALA A 27 -27.82 -4.74 -1.64
N GLN A 28 -27.75 -3.44 -1.94
CA GLN A 28 -27.24 -2.94 -3.20
C GLN A 28 -25.92 -3.67 -3.47
N GLU A 29 -25.78 -4.34 -4.63
CA GLU A 29 -24.54 -5.06 -4.97
C GLU A 29 -23.39 -4.05 -4.93
N ILE A 30 -22.57 -4.14 -3.87
CA ILE A 30 -21.40 -3.30 -3.71
C ILE A 30 -20.40 -3.77 -4.76
N ARG A 31 -20.10 -2.90 -5.74
CA ARG A 31 -19.07 -3.18 -6.75
C ARG A 31 -17.77 -3.56 -6.03
N PRO A 32 -17.13 -4.70 -6.36
CA PRO A 32 -15.87 -5.08 -5.76
C PRO A 32 -14.78 -4.08 -6.12
N ILE A 33 -13.98 -3.71 -5.12
CA ILE A 33 -12.79 -2.86 -5.26
C ILE A 33 -11.64 -3.62 -4.57
N PRO A 34 -10.59 -4.02 -5.31
CA PRO A 34 -10.42 -3.85 -6.76
C PRO A 34 -11.46 -4.64 -7.59
N PRO A 35 -11.65 -4.29 -8.89
CA PRO A 35 -12.47 -5.11 -9.78
C PRO A 35 -11.84 -6.50 -9.98
N THR A 36 -12.59 -7.42 -10.60
CA THR A 36 -12.03 -8.71 -11.03
C THR A 36 -11.04 -8.49 -12.18
N GLY A 37 -9.90 -9.19 -12.14
CA GLY A 37 -8.94 -9.18 -13.25
C GLY A 37 -9.40 -9.88 -14.52
N ILE A 38 -8.61 -9.72 -15.58
CA ILE A 38 -8.79 -10.36 -16.88
C ILE A 38 -8.57 -11.87 -16.78
N VAL A 39 -9.13 -12.61 -17.73
CA VAL A 39 -8.75 -14.01 -17.92
C VAL A 39 -7.35 -14.06 -18.56
N VAL A 40 -6.37 -14.55 -17.81
CA VAL A 40 -5.02 -14.78 -18.31
C VAL A 40 -5.00 -16.09 -19.12
N PRO A 41 -4.48 -16.08 -20.36
CA PRO A 41 -4.32 -17.32 -21.14
C PRO A 41 -3.54 -18.37 -20.37
N GLU A 42 -4.00 -19.63 -20.39
CA GLU A 42 -3.40 -20.71 -19.58
C GLU A 42 -1.90 -20.88 -19.85
N ALA A 43 -1.46 -20.73 -21.10
CA ALA A 43 -0.05 -20.79 -21.46
C ALA A 43 0.78 -19.66 -20.80
N ASP A 44 0.28 -18.43 -20.80
CA ASP A 44 0.95 -17.30 -20.12
C ASP A 44 0.92 -17.49 -18.61
N ARG A 45 -0.20 -17.96 -18.05
CA ARG A 45 -0.34 -18.25 -16.62
C ARG A 45 0.69 -19.30 -16.19
N ALA A 46 0.78 -20.41 -16.90
CA ALA A 46 1.73 -21.48 -16.62
C ALA A 46 3.19 -21.01 -16.73
N ALA A 47 3.52 -20.23 -17.77
CA ALA A 47 4.86 -19.67 -17.95
C ALA A 47 5.25 -18.74 -16.81
N LEU A 48 4.37 -17.79 -16.45
CA LEU A 48 4.62 -16.85 -15.36
C LEU A 48 4.72 -17.56 -14.01
N MET A 49 3.87 -18.56 -13.74
CA MET A 49 3.96 -19.37 -12.51
C MET A 49 5.29 -20.10 -12.41
N ALA A 50 5.76 -20.72 -13.49
CA ALA A 50 7.05 -21.42 -13.49
C ALA A 50 8.23 -20.46 -13.18
N GLU A 51 8.21 -19.24 -13.74
CA GLU A 51 9.23 -18.23 -13.45
C GLU A 51 9.14 -17.69 -12.01
N VAL A 52 7.93 -17.47 -11.49
CA VAL A 52 7.69 -17.08 -10.08
C VAL A 52 8.24 -18.15 -9.15
N GLU A 53 7.93 -19.42 -9.38
CA GLU A 53 8.43 -20.53 -8.57
C GLU A 53 9.95 -20.65 -8.61
N ALA A 54 10.56 -20.45 -9.79
CA ALA A 54 12.01 -20.45 -9.94
C ALA A 54 12.66 -19.33 -9.12
N LEU A 55 12.16 -18.09 -9.24
CA LEU A 55 12.66 -16.95 -8.47
C LEU A 55 12.42 -17.13 -6.97
N GLY A 56 11.28 -17.70 -6.57
CA GLY A 56 10.99 -18.03 -5.17
C GLY A 56 12.02 -18.99 -4.57
N ARG A 57 12.36 -20.08 -5.28
CA ARG A 57 13.42 -21.01 -4.85
C ARG A 57 14.79 -20.33 -4.74
N GLU A 58 15.09 -19.42 -5.66
CA GLU A 58 16.32 -18.64 -5.64
C GLU A 58 16.39 -17.69 -4.44
N ILE A 59 15.30 -17.01 -4.10
CA ILE A 59 15.19 -16.14 -2.92
C ILE A 59 15.44 -16.94 -1.63
N GLU A 60 14.84 -18.12 -1.48
CA GLU A 60 15.07 -18.98 -0.30
C GLU A 60 16.53 -19.46 -0.21
N THR A 61 17.12 -19.81 -1.35
CA THR A 61 18.53 -20.20 -1.43
C THR A 61 19.45 -19.05 -1.01
N LEU A 62 19.18 -17.83 -1.48
CA LEU A 62 19.90 -16.62 -1.09
C LEU A 62 19.72 -16.30 0.40
N ARG A 63 18.52 -16.48 0.94
CA ARG A 63 18.24 -16.23 2.37
C ARG A 63 19.14 -17.06 3.26
N GLU A 64 19.28 -18.35 2.97
CA GLU A 64 20.17 -19.24 3.72
C GLU A 64 21.65 -18.93 3.45
N ALA A 65 22.04 -18.72 2.20
CA ALA A 65 23.43 -18.42 1.83
C ALA A 65 23.96 -17.10 2.41
N LEU A 66 23.09 -16.10 2.57
CA LEU A 66 23.43 -14.76 3.06
C LEU A 66 23.14 -14.57 4.56
N LYS A 67 22.67 -15.61 5.28
CA LYS A 67 22.29 -15.52 6.71
C LYS A 67 23.38 -14.95 7.62
N ARG A 68 24.65 -15.14 7.26
CA ARG A 68 25.83 -14.63 7.99
C ARG A 68 26.51 -13.43 7.31
N LYS A 69 25.84 -12.80 6.34
CA LYS A 69 26.32 -11.67 5.52
C LYS A 69 25.32 -10.50 5.61
N PRO A 70 25.22 -9.80 6.75
CA PRO A 70 24.24 -8.73 6.96
C PRO A 70 24.31 -7.62 5.90
N GLU A 71 25.50 -7.33 5.40
CA GLU A 71 25.77 -6.33 4.37
C GLU A 71 25.12 -6.62 3.02
N LEU A 72 24.90 -7.91 2.71
CA LEU A 72 24.24 -8.37 1.49
C LEU A 72 22.79 -8.79 1.73
N SER A 73 22.51 -9.49 2.83
CA SER A 73 21.16 -9.99 3.15
C SER A 73 20.13 -8.87 3.29
N ARG A 74 20.56 -7.67 3.69
CA ARG A 74 19.69 -6.47 3.72
C ARG A 74 19.08 -6.10 2.36
N PHE A 75 19.66 -6.56 1.26
CA PHE A 75 19.17 -6.31 -0.10
C PHE A 75 18.25 -7.43 -0.61
N LEU A 76 18.02 -8.51 0.16
CA LEU A 76 17.11 -9.57 -0.25
C LEU A 76 15.67 -9.09 -0.51
N PRO A 77 15.10 -8.15 0.28
CA PRO A 77 13.80 -7.55 -0.03
C PRO A 77 13.75 -6.90 -1.41
N ASP A 78 14.86 -6.30 -1.88
CA ASP A 78 14.96 -5.66 -3.20
C ASP A 78 14.83 -6.66 -4.36
N VAL A 79 15.03 -7.97 -4.12
CA VAL A 79 14.73 -9.06 -5.05
C VAL A 79 13.27 -9.48 -4.91
N GLN A 80 12.82 -9.65 -3.66
CA GLN A 80 11.53 -10.24 -3.35
C GLN A 80 10.33 -9.38 -3.79
N ILE A 81 10.48 -8.06 -3.90
CA ILE A 81 9.44 -7.19 -4.47
C ILE A 81 9.07 -7.60 -5.91
N TYR A 82 10.02 -8.05 -6.74
CA TYR A 82 9.73 -8.48 -8.12
C TYR A 82 9.00 -9.82 -8.17
N TYR A 83 9.32 -10.71 -7.23
CA TYR A 83 8.59 -11.96 -7.06
C TYR A 83 7.15 -11.70 -6.61
N ASN A 84 6.95 -10.86 -5.59
CA ASN A 84 5.64 -10.51 -5.05
C ASN A 84 4.77 -9.80 -6.10
N ALA A 85 5.35 -8.85 -6.82
CA ALA A 85 4.70 -8.10 -7.89
C ALA A 85 4.02 -8.98 -8.94
N VAL A 86 4.55 -10.18 -9.24
CA VAL A 86 3.93 -11.09 -10.20
C VAL A 86 3.13 -12.20 -9.52
N ARG A 87 3.58 -12.68 -8.36
CA ARG A 87 2.86 -13.72 -7.60
C ARG A 87 1.47 -13.28 -7.18
N TYR A 88 1.30 -12.05 -6.69
CA TYR A 88 0.01 -11.61 -6.16
C TYR A 88 -1.07 -11.50 -7.27
N PRO A 89 -0.81 -10.87 -8.43
CA PRO A 89 -1.77 -10.87 -9.52
C PRO A 89 -2.16 -12.27 -10.03
N LEU A 90 -1.20 -13.19 -10.03
CA LEU A 90 -1.45 -14.59 -10.40
C LEU A 90 -2.33 -15.33 -9.39
N LEU A 91 -2.13 -15.07 -8.08
CA LEU A 91 -2.85 -15.72 -6.98
C LEU A 91 -4.26 -15.16 -6.80
N TYR A 92 -4.41 -13.84 -6.87
CA TYR A 92 -5.64 -13.13 -6.52
C TYR A 92 -6.44 -12.67 -7.74
N ASN A 93 -6.00 -13.03 -8.95
CA ASN A 93 -6.63 -12.62 -10.21
C ASN A 93 -6.66 -11.09 -10.37
N GLU A 94 -5.49 -10.45 -10.23
CA GLU A 94 -5.33 -8.98 -10.22
C GLU A 94 -4.51 -8.48 -11.43
N PHE A 95 -4.52 -9.23 -12.53
CA PHE A 95 -4.13 -8.66 -13.82
C PHE A 95 -5.32 -7.90 -14.39
N TYR A 96 -5.17 -6.61 -14.66
CA TYR A 96 -6.26 -5.76 -15.15
C TYR A 96 -6.12 -5.39 -16.63
N ASN A 97 -4.96 -5.66 -17.23
CA ASN A 97 -4.70 -5.40 -18.64
C ASN A 97 -3.73 -6.44 -19.21
N VAL A 98 -3.95 -6.90 -20.46
CA VAL A 98 -3.08 -7.87 -21.15
C VAL A 98 -1.62 -7.39 -21.21
N LYS A 99 -1.37 -6.07 -21.28
CA LYS A 99 -0.01 -5.49 -21.26
C LYS A 99 0.75 -5.74 -19.95
N GLU A 100 0.03 -6.02 -18.86
CA GLU A 100 0.64 -6.36 -17.57
C GLU A 100 1.32 -7.72 -17.61
N LEU A 101 0.96 -8.62 -18.54
CA LEU A 101 1.65 -9.90 -18.73
C LEU A 101 3.09 -9.69 -19.25
N THR A 102 3.29 -8.74 -20.16
CA THR A 102 4.65 -8.34 -20.59
C THR A 102 5.41 -7.69 -19.43
N THR A 103 4.74 -6.80 -18.69
CA THR A 103 5.33 -6.15 -17.51
C THR A 103 5.75 -7.19 -16.46
N ALA A 104 4.96 -8.23 -16.23
CA ALA A 104 5.29 -9.32 -15.32
C ALA A 104 6.55 -10.09 -15.77
N LYS A 105 6.68 -10.40 -17.07
CA LYS A 105 7.89 -11.02 -17.62
C LYS A 105 9.12 -10.14 -17.40
N ASP A 106 9.00 -8.82 -17.64
CA ASP A 106 10.08 -7.86 -17.44
C ASP A 106 10.50 -7.75 -15.97
N LEU A 107 9.53 -7.68 -15.05
CA LEU A 107 9.80 -7.60 -13.61
C LEU A 107 10.44 -8.89 -13.08
N LEU A 108 10.00 -10.07 -13.53
CA LEU A 108 10.65 -11.33 -13.16
C LEU A 108 12.08 -11.43 -13.67
N ALA A 109 12.35 -10.95 -14.88
CA ALA A 109 13.70 -10.86 -15.42
C ALA A 109 14.59 -9.95 -14.56
N GLN A 110 14.09 -8.79 -14.13
CA GLN A 110 14.80 -7.90 -13.21
C GLN A 110 15.04 -8.55 -11.85
N GLY A 111 14.04 -9.25 -11.29
CA GLY A 111 14.18 -10.01 -10.04
C GLY A 111 15.30 -11.04 -10.13
N ARG A 112 15.36 -11.82 -11.23
CA ARG A 112 16.45 -12.78 -11.47
C ARG A 112 17.82 -12.11 -11.60
N GLU A 113 17.91 -10.97 -12.27
CA GLU A 113 19.18 -10.25 -12.41
C GLU A 113 19.68 -9.72 -11.05
N ARG A 114 18.77 -9.21 -10.21
CA ARG A 114 19.12 -8.82 -8.84
C ARG A 114 19.51 -10.02 -7.98
N ALA A 115 18.80 -11.14 -8.10
CA ALA A 115 19.13 -12.37 -7.39
C ALA A 115 20.50 -12.93 -7.77
N LYS A 116 20.81 -12.94 -9.07
CA LYS A 116 22.13 -13.29 -9.60
C LYS A 116 23.23 -12.37 -9.06
N SER A 117 23.01 -11.06 -9.11
CA SER A 117 23.93 -10.07 -8.54
C SER A 117 24.24 -10.34 -7.05
N LEU A 118 23.19 -10.60 -6.23
CA LEU A 118 23.39 -10.94 -4.82
C LEU A 118 24.16 -12.25 -4.62
N ARG A 119 23.91 -13.26 -5.45
CA ARG A 119 24.67 -14.52 -5.42
C ARG A 119 26.16 -14.27 -5.67
N GLU A 120 26.46 -13.37 -6.59
CA GLU A 120 27.83 -12.93 -6.93
C GLU A 120 28.43 -11.97 -5.88
N GLY A 121 27.68 -11.64 -4.82
CA GLY A 121 28.15 -10.82 -3.71
C GLY A 121 28.09 -9.32 -3.98
N ASN A 122 27.25 -8.87 -4.91
CA ASN A 122 27.12 -7.47 -5.27
C ASN A 122 25.64 -7.02 -5.32
N ALA A 123 25.42 -5.70 -5.28
CA ALA A 123 24.10 -5.07 -5.39
C ALA A 123 24.23 -3.78 -6.22
N PRO A 124 24.37 -3.88 -7.56
CA PRO A 124 24.70 -2.73 -8.41
C PRO A 124 23.67 -1.60 -8.35
N TRP A 125 22.39 -1.91 -8.08
CA TRP A 125 21.34 -0.89 -7.92
C TRP A 125 21.53 0.01 -6.70
N ALA A 126 22.29 -0.41 -5.68
CA ALA A 126 22.59 0.43 -4.52
C ALA A 126 23.44 1.67 -4.88
N LYS A 127 24.06 1.68 -6.07
CA LYS A 127 24.91 2.76 -6.59
C LYS A 127 24.22 3.60 -7.66
N GLN A 128 23.01 3.24 -8.05
CA GLN A 128 22.29 3.90 -9.13
C GLN A 128 21.66 5.21 -8.65
N THR A 129 21.68 6.20 -9.54
CA THR A 129 20.87 7.42 -9.42
C THR A 129 19.58 7.27 -10.23
N GLY A 130 18.66 8.22 -10.10
CA GLY A 130 17.37 8.18 -10.76
C GLY A 130 16.35 7.31 -10.02
N THR A 131 15.41 6.73 -10.76
CA THR A 131 14.28 5.99 -10.21
C THR A 131 14.64 4.56 -9.83
N LEU A 132 14.42 4.20 -8.57
CA LEU A 132 14.64 2.86 -8.03
C LEU A 132 13.38 2.31 -7.38
N ALA A 133 13.09 1.04 -7.61
CA ALA A 133 12.18 0.26 -6.78
C ALA A 133 13.00 -0.54 -5.76
N LEU A 134 12.67 -0.36 -4.49
CA LEU A 134 13.37 -0.93 -3.33
C LEU A 134 12.35 -1.64 -2.42
N GLY A 135 12.84 -2.58 -1.62
CA GLY A 135 12.02 -3.35 -0.69
C GLY A 135 12.50 -3.22 0.74
N TYR A 136 11.56 -3.35 1.68
CA TYR A 136 11.85 -3.54 3.10
C TYR A 136 10.94 -4.63 3.67
N VAL A 137 11.33 -5.21 4.81
CA VAL A 137 10.50 -6.16 5.55
C VAL A 137 9.68 -5.40 6.58
N SER A 138 8.36 -5.45 6.49
CA SER A 138 7.49 -4.79 7.44
C SER A 138 7.44 -5.52 8.78
N LYS A 139 7.52 -4.78 9.89
CA LYS A 139 7.39 -5.33 11.25
C LYS A 139 5.95 -5.70 11.61
N ILE A 140 4.97 -5.28 10.81
CA ILE A 140 3.55 -5.59 11.05
C ILE A 140 3.30 -7.08 10.90
N ASP A 141 3.74 -7.66 9.79
CA ASP A 141 3.39 -9.02 9.36
C ASP A 141 4.55 -9.81 8.75
N GLY A 142 5.76 -9.24 8.71
CA GLY A 142 6.94 -9.87 8.11
C GLY A 142 6.91 -9.91 6.58
N SER A 143 5.92 -9.28 5.94
CA SER A 143 5.85 -9.20 4.48
C SER A 143 6.91 -8.24 3.93
N VAL A 144 7.34 -8.48 2.69
CA VAL A 144 8.18 -7.54 1.95
C VAL A 144 7.28 -6.55 1.24
N GLN A 145 7.47 -5.26 1.52
CA GLN A 145 6.72 -4.15 0.92
C GLN A 145 7.62 -3.33 -0.02
N PRO A 146 7.12 -2.91 -1.19
CA PRO A 146 7.86 -2.03 -2.08
C PRO A 146 7.70 -0.55 -1.71
N TYR A 147 8.74 0.22 -2.02
CA TYR A 147 8.65 1.67 -2.20
C TYR A 147 9.52 2.06 -3.39
N ALA A 148 9.27 3.25 -3.93
CA ALA A 148 10.14 3.82 -4.95
C ALA A 148 10.92 5.01 -4.40
N LEU A 149 12.13 5.19 -4.90
CA LEU A 149 13.01 6.27 -4.52
C LEU A 149 13.59 6.92 -5.78
N VAL A 150 13.51 8.24 -5.86
CA VAL A 150 14.29 9.03 -6.81
C VAL A 150 15.56 9.48 -6.10
N VAL A 151 16.70 8.96 -6.56
CA VAL A 151 18.03 9.35 -6.10
C VAL A 151 18.54 10.48 -7.00
N PRO A 152 18.93 11.65 -6.46
CA PRO A 152 19.35 12.78 -7.29
C PRO A 152 20.63 12.45 -8.05
N GLU A 153 20.77 12.98 -9.28
CA GLU A 153 21.95 12.76 -10.13
C GLU A 153 23.27 13.25 -9.50
N THR A 154 23.17 14.17 -8.54
CA THR A 154 24.29 14.70 -7.75
C THR A 154 24.78 13.73 -6.67
N PHE A 155 24.09 12.61 -6.44
CA PHE A 155 24.51 11.60 -5.48
C PHE A 155 25.62 10.72 -6.07
N THR A 156 26.65 10.45 -5.26
CA THR A 156 27.74 9.53 -5.63
C THR A 156 27.91 8.47 -4.56
N GLU A 157 28.51 7.33 -4.92
CA GLU A 157 28.78 6.27 -3.96
C GLU A 157 29.67 6.77 -2.82
N GLY A 158 29.28 6.47 -1.58
CA GLY A 158 30.01 6.89 -0.39
C GLY A 158 29.69 8.30 0.09
N ASP A 159 28.86 9.04 -0.63
CA ASP A 159 28.41 10.37 -0.23
C ASP A 159 27.75 10.36 1.16
N LYS A 160 28.17 11.31 2.00
CA LYS A 160 27.71 11.49 3.38
C LYS A 160 26.97 12.79 3.61
N LYS A 161 26.85 13.65 2.58
CA LYS A 161 26.15 14.93 2.67
C LYS A 161 24.66 14.66 2.93
N PRO A 162 24.11 15.06 4.09
CA PRO A 162 22.68 14.96 4.35
C PRO A 162 21.90 15.77 3.32
N ARG A 163 20.84 15.16 2.77
CA ARG A 163 19.96 15.80 1.78
C ARG A 163 18.52 15.74 2.23
N ARG A 164 17.78 16.73 1.76
CA ARG A 164 16.32 16.78 1.85
C ARG A 164 15.70 15.50 1.26
N LEU A 165 14.60 15.06 1.87
CA LEU A 165 13.76 13.99 1.37
C LEU A 165 12.31 14.46 1.27
N ASP A 166 11.74 14.38 0.08
CA ASP A 166 10.32 14.61 -0.16
C ASP A 166 9.59 13.27 -0.21
N PHE A 167 8.46 13.18 0.48
CA PHE A 167 7.50 12.09 0.32
C PHE A 167 6.45 12.51 -0.68
N PHE A 168 6.04 11.61 -1.56
CA PHE A 168 4.92 11.82 -2.46
C PHE A 168 3.93 10.65 -2.38
N CYS A 169 2.84 10.84 -1.66
CA CYS A 169 1.76 9.86 -1.56
C CYS A 169 0.91 9.87 -2.85
N HIS A 170 0.66 8.69 -3.41
CA HIS A 170 -0.05 8.56 -4.69
C HIS A 170 -1.56 8.76 -4.55
N GLY A 171 -2.21 9.12 -5.67
CA GLY A 171 -3.67 9.19 -5.76
C GLY A 171 -4.33 7.80 -5.76
N ARG A 172 -5.66 7.77 -5.75
CA ARG A 172 -6.41 6.51 -5.78
C ARG A 172 -6.24 5.82 -7.14
N GLY A 173 -5.83 4.56 -7.12
CA GLY A 173 -5.79 3.68 -8.28
C GLY A 173 -6.44 2.34 -7.96
N GLU A 174 -7.71 2.14 -8.33
CA GLU A 174 -8.46 0.91 -8.01
C GLU A 174 -7.85 -0.38 -8.60
N THR A 175 -6.84 -0.26 -9.46
CA THR A 175 -6.08 -1.36 -10.07
C THR A 175 -4.58 -1.30 -9.75
N LEU A 176 -4.18 -0.54 -8.72
CA LEU A 176 -2.78 -0.34 -8.34
C LEU A 176 -2.22 -1.55 -7.57
N THR A 177 -1.72 -2.54 -8.28
CA THR A 177 -0.94 -3.64 -7.72
C THR A 177 0.52 -3.24 -7.50
N GLU A 178 1.27 -4.03 -6.73
CA GLU A 178 2.74 -3.89 -6.65
C GLU A 178 3.39 -3.95 -8.05
N LEU A 179 2.85 -4.77 -8.96
CA LEU A 179 3.26 -4.85 -10.37
C LEU A 179 3.24 -3.47 -11.04
N ASN A 180 2.08 -2.83 -11.01
CA ASN A 180 1.85 -1.56 -11.69
C ASN A 180 2.61 -0.42 -10.98
N PHE A 181 2.64 -0.45 -9.65
CA PHE A 181 3.41 0.52 -8.86
C PHE A 181 4.90 0.49 -9.22
N ILE A 182 5.54 -0.69 -9.19
CA ILE A 182 6.96 -0.83 -9.53
C ILE A 182 7.20 -0.41 -10.98
N ALA A 183 6.40 -0.92 -11.92
CA ALA A 183 6.57 -0.64 -13.35
C ALA A 183 6.43 0.85 -13.69
N GLU A 184 5.49 1.56 -13.06
CA GLU A 184 5.29 2.98 -13.24
C GLU A 184 6.45 3.79 -12.65
N ARG A 185 6.80 3.52 -11.39
CA ARG A 185 7.82 4.28 -10.66
C ARG A 185 9.24 4.06 -11.17
N GLN A 186 9.50 2.96 -11.87
CA GLN A 186 10.76 2.76 -12.60
C GLN A 186 10.88 3.58 -13.88
N ARG A 187 9.77 4.09 -14.41
CA ARG A 187 9.73 4.86 -15.68
C ARG A 187 9.50 6.34 -15.48
N SER A 188 8.89 6.72 -14.36
CA SER A 188 8.57 8.10 -14.03
C SER A 188 9.05 8.45 -12.62
N PRO A 189 9.83 9.53 -12.44
CA PRO A 189 10.19 10.00 -11.12
C PRO A 189 9.04 10.73 -10.39
N GLY A 190 7.89 10.90 -11.07
CA GLY A 190 6.74 11.65 -10.59
C GLY A 190 6.78 13.14 -11.00
N GLU A 191 5.79 13.88 -10.51
CA GLU A 191 5.57 15.30 -10.86
C GLU A 191 6.59 16.26 -10.23
N PHE A 192 7.18 15.88 -9.10
CA PHE A 192 8.06 16.74 -8.32
C PHE A 192 9.40 16.07 -8.04
N THR A 193 10.46 16.61 -8.64
CA THR A 193 11.86 16.21 -8.40
C THR A 193 12.73 17.44 -8.13
N PRO A 194 12.70 17.99 -6.90
CA PRO A 194 13.55 19.13 -6.58
C PRO A 194 15.04 18.79 -6.77
N PRO A 195 15.89 19.76 -7.16
CA PRO A 195 17.32 19.53 -7.28
C PRO A 195 17.95 19.03 -5.97
N ASP A 196 18.95 18.15 -6.08
CA ASP A 196 19.74 17.62 -4.95
C ASP A 196 18.88 17.06 -3.79
N THR A 197 17.74 16.46 -4.13
CA THR A 197 16.71 15.99 -3.18
C THR A 197 16.33 14.54 -3.50
N PHE A 198 16.16 13.74 -2.46
CA PHE A 198 15.55 12.41 -2.59
C PHE A 198 14.03 12.54 -2.68
N VAL A 199 13.37 11.68 -3.45
CA VAL A 199 11.89 11.61 -3.47
C VAL A 199 11.42 10.19 -3.22
N LEU A 200 10.75 9.95 -2.10
CA LEU A 200 10.20 8.65 -1.71
C LEU A 200 8.72 8.59 -2.07
N HIS A 201 8.34 7.57 -2.85
CA HIS A 201 6.96 7.23 -3.16
C HIS A 201 6.62 5.95 -2.41
N PRO A 202 5.78 5.98 -1.36
CA PRO A 202 5.33 4.78 -0.69
C PRO A 202 4.32 4.02 -1.56
N TYR A 203 4.32 2.68 -1.52
CA TYR A 203 3.19 1.89 -2.02
C TYR A 203 1.98 1.97 -1.08
N GLY A 204 2.21 2.12 0.23
CA GLY A 204 1.17 2.46 1.19
C GLY A 204 0.11 1.38 1.44
N ARG A 205 0.35 0.14 1.03
CA ARG A 205 -0.63 -0.97 1.05
C ARG A 205 -1.92 -0.64 0.31
N TYR A 206 -1.79 -0.43 -1.00
CA TYR A 206 -2.89 -0.19 -1.92
C TYR A 206 -3.61 1.15 -1.63
N CYS A 207 -4.88 1.27 -1.98
CA CYS A 207 -5.67 2.49 -1.94
C CYS A 207 -6.40 2.71 -0.61
N ASN A 208 -5.64 2.91 0.46
CA ASN A 208 -6.19 3.20 1.80
C ASN A 208 -5.82 4.61 2.31
N ALA A 209 -5.29 5.48 1.45
CA ALA A 209 -4.76 6.79 1.81
C ALA A 209 -3.67 6.75 2.90
N ASN A 210 -2.81 5.73 2.88
CA ASN A 210 -1.76 5.50 3.88
C ASN A 210 -2.30 5.50 5.32
N ARG A 211 -3.51 4.98 5.51
CA ARG A 211 -4.11 4.77 6.84
C ARG A 211 -3.73 3.39 7.37
N PHE A 212 -3.78 3.24 8.69
CA PHE A 212 -3.50 1.98 9.38
C PHE A 212 -2.11 1.45 9.03
N ALA A 213 -2.02 0.25 8.45
CA ALA A 213 -0.76 -0.34 8.05
C ALA A 213 -0.01 0.50 6.99
N GLY A 214 -0.74 1.23 6.12
CA GLY A 214 -0.12 2.16 5.18
C GLY A 214 0.57 3.36 5.85
N GLU A 215 0.19 3.69 7.09
CA GLU A 215 0.85 4.74 7.87
C GLU A 215 2.24 4.29 8.33
N VAL A 216 2.29 3.07 8.86
CA VAL A 216 3.52 2.44 9.33
C VAL A 216 4.48 2.20 8.17
N ASP A 217 3.97 1.77 7.01
CA ASP A 217 4.76 1.52 5.80
C ASP A 217 5.56 2.76 5.36
N LEU A 218 5.04 3.98 5.54
CA LEU A 218 5.79 5.20 5.22
C LEU A 218 7.02 5.36 6.13
N PHE A 219 6.86 5.12 7.43
CA PHE A 219 7.95 5.23 8.39
C PHE A 219 8.97 4.10 8.21
N GLU A 220 8.53 2.88 7.89
CA GLU A 220 9.43 1.77 7.60
C GLU A 220 10.22 1.99 6.31
N ALA A 221 9.59 2.59 5.29
CA ALA A 221 10.29 2.99 4.07
C ALA A 221 11.30 4.12 4.34
N LEU A 222 10.96 5.12 5.18
CA LEU A 222 11.90 6.15 5.63
C LEU A 222 13.10 5.54 6.38
N ASP A 223 12.84 4.64 7.32
CA ASP A 223 13.88 3.96 8.09
C ASP A 223 14.81 3.13 7.20
N ASP A 224 14.28 2.46 6.18
CA ASP A 224 15.08 1.76 5.18
C ASP A 224 15.89 2.75 4.32
N ALA A 225 15.28 3.84 3.85
CA ALA A 225 15.97 4.86 3.07
C ALA A 225 17.14 5.50 3.84
N LYS A 226 16.96 5.81 5.13
CA LYS A 226 18.01 6.34 6.03
C LYS A 226 19.20 5.39 6.21
N LYS A 227 18.98 4.07 6.13
CA LYS A 227 20.07 3.07 6.18
C LYS A 227 20.88 3.01 4.88
N ARG A 228 20.31 3.51 3.79
CA ARG A 228 20.90 3.45 2.44
C ARG A 228 21.53 4.78 2.03
N TYR A 229 20.93 5.90 2.45
CA TYR A 229 21.26 7.24 1.97
C TYR A 229 21.38 8.25 3.12
N PRO A 230 22.23 9.28 2.98
CA PRO A 230 22.33 10.36 3.96
C PRO A 230 21.12 11.30 3.86
N VAL A 231 20.03 10.96 4.54
CA VAL A 231 18.83 11.78 4.65
C VAL A 231 18.99 12.80 5.77
N ASP A 232 18.66 14.06 5.50
CA ASP A 232 18.56 15.14 6.49
C ASP A 232 17.16 15.12 7.13
N GLU A 233 17.08 14.63 8.37
CA GLU A 233 15.83 14.50 9.10
C GLU A 233 15.19 15.85 9.47
N ASN A 234 15.94 16.95 9.42
CA ASN A 234 15.36 18.29 9.59
C ASN A 234 14.76 18.85 8.28
N ARG A 235 14.83 18.07 7.19
CA ARG A 235 14.38 18.48 5.85
C ARG A 235 13.53 17.39 5.20
N LEU A 236 12.60 16.83 5.98
CA LEU A 236 11.56 15.92 5.49
C LEU A 236 10.35 16.74 5.04
N VAL A 237 9.86 16.51 3.82
CA VAL A 237 8.70 17.24 3.28
C VAL A 237 7.61 16.27 2.87
N MET A 238 6.41 16.45 3.42
CA MET A 238 5.26 15.59 3.13
C MET A 238 4.44 16.16 1.96
N ARG A 239 4.15 15.35 0.94
CA ARG A 239 3.30 15.74 -0.19
C ARG A 239 2.43 14.58 -0.63
N GLY A 240 1.39 14.92 -1.39
CA GLY A 240 0.61 13.95 -2.14
C GLY A 240 -0.55 14.61 -2.86
N PHE A 241 -1.19 13.86 -3.75
CA PHE A 241 -2.29 14.36 -4.57
C PHE A 241 -3.55 13.48 -4.46
N SER A 242 -4.73 14.10 -4.41
CA SER A 242 -6.03 13.44 -4.23
C SER A 242 -6.06 12.56 -2.98
N MET A 243 -6.19 11.23 -3.11
CA MET A 243 -6.05 10.30 -2.00
C MET A 243 -4.72 10.50 -1.25
N GLY A 244 -3.62 10.76 -1.96
CA GLY A 244 -2.33 11.06 -1.34
C GLY A 244 -2.28 12.45 -0.71
N GLY A 245 -3.12 13.39 -1.17
CA GLY A 245 -3.31 14.68 -0.51
C GLY A 245 -4.00 14.50 0.85
N ALA A 246 -4.96 13.57 0.94
CA ALA A 246 -5.56 13.19 2.22
C ALA A 246 -4.54 12.54 3.15
N SER A 247 -3.64 11.70 2.63
CA SER A 247 -2.49 11.20 3.40
C SER A 247 -1.60 12.33 3.90
N ALA A 248 -1.28 13.30 3.03
CA ALA A 248 -0.44 14.43 3.40
C ALA A 248 -1.07 15.29 4.52
N TRP A 249 -2.39 15.49 4.49
CA TRP A 249 -3.12 16.12 5.60
C TRP A 249 -2.92 15.34 6.91
N GLN A 250 -3.21 14.04 6.90
CA GLN A 250 -3.06 13.16 8.07
C GLN A 250 -1.65 13.25 8.67
N TYR A 251 -0.61 13.12 7.85
CA TYR A 251 0.76 13.14 8.35
C TYR A 251 1.15 14.50 8.92
N ALA A 252 0.74 15.59 8.26
CA ALA A 252 1.04 16.95 8.71
C ALA A 252 0.39 17.23 10.08
N THR A 253 -0.83 16.74 10.30
CA THR A 253 -1.55 16.99 11.55
C THR A 253 -1.20 16.02 12.67
N HIS A 254 -0.87 14.76 12.40
CA HIS A 254 -0.54 13.78 13.44
C HIS A 254 0.91 13.85 13.90
N PHE A 255 1.83 14.20 12.99
CA PHE A 255 3.26 14.19 13.26
C PHE A 255 3.92 15.54 12.89
N PRO A 256 3.39 16.65 13.42
CA PRO A 256 3.77 18.00 12.96
C PRO A 256 5.23 18.34 13.24
N ASP A 257 5.89 17.64 14.17
CA ASP A 257 7.27 17.82 14.59
C ASP A 257 8.30 17.17 13.64
N MET A 258 7.87 16.25 12.78
CA MET A 258 8.77 15.56 11.86
C MET A 258 8.98 16.30 10.53
N TRP A 259 8.04 17.15 10.13
CA TRP A 259 8.01 17.71 8.79
C TRP A 259 8.54 19.13 8.75
N ALA A 260 9.51 19.38 7.88
CA ALA A 260 9.94 20.73 7.56
C ALA A 260 8.83 21.53 6.83
N ALA A 261 8.01 20.83 6.03
CA ALA A 261 6.80 21.38 5.42
C ALA A 261 5.86 20.26 4.94
N ALA A 262 4.59 20.60 4.75
CA ALA A 262 3.61 19.74 4.10
C ALA A 262 2.92 20.45 2.92
N ALA A 263 2.57 19.70 1.88
CA ALA A 263 1.78 20.17 0.75
C ALA A 263 0.67 19.18 0.36
N PRO A 264 -0.46 19.20 1.08
CA PRO A 264 -1.65 18.43 0.72
C PRO A 264 -2.29 18.98 -0.57
N GLY A 265 -2.32 18.16 -1.63
CA GLY A 265 -2.84 18.55 -2.94
C GLY A 265 -4.19 17.91 -3.25
N ALA A 266 -5.22 18.73 -3.46
CA ALA A 266 -6.57 18.34 -3.85
C ALA A 266 -7.10 17.12 -3.08
N GLY A 267 -6.76 17.00 -1.80
CA GLY A 267 -7.07 15.84 -0.98
C GLY A 267 -8.03 16.20 0.15
N PHE A 268 -8.94 15.28 0.46
CA PHE A 268 -9.91 15.47 1.53
C PHE A 268 -9.25 15.48 2.91
N SER A 269 -9.72 16.37 3.80
CA SER A 269 -9.32 16.43 5.20
C SER A 269 -10.28 15.68 6.14
N GLU A 270 -11.55 15.52 5.73
CA GLU A 270 -12.60 14.86 6.51
C GLU A 270 -13.28 13.75 5.70
N ALA A 271 -13.38 12.55 6.28
CA ALA A 271 -14.01 11.40 5.63
C ALA A 271 -15.51 11.64 5.36
N SER A 272 -16.20 12.26 6.31
CA SER A 272 -17.65 12.44 6.25
C SER A 272 -18.10 13.44 5.18
N GLY A 273 -17.34 14.53 5.02
CA GLY A 273 -17.57 15.56 3.99
C GLY A 273 -17.33 15.01 2.59
N PHE A 274 -16.16 14.39 2.38
CA PHE A 274 -15.79 13.81 1.08
C PHE A 274 -16.78 12.75 0.59
N LEU A 275 -17.15 11.81 1.46
CA LEU A 275 -18.12 10.75 1.12
C LEU A 275 -19.58 11.23 1.19
N ARG A 276 -19.81 12.49 1.59
CA ARG A 276 -21.14 13.08 1.80
C ARG A 276 -22.03 12.16 2.63
N LEU A 277 -21.53 11.65 3.77
CA LEU A 277 -22.19 10.59 4.54
C LEU A 277 -23.51 11.03 5.19
N PHE A 278 -23.68 12.35 5.37
CA PHE A 278 -24.87 12.96 5.98
C PHE A 278 -25.76 13.70 4.96
N ALA A 279 -25.53 13.49 3.66
CA ALA A 279 -26.37 14.12 2.63
C ALA A 279 -27.81 13.56 2.67
N GLU A 280 -28.75 14.38 2.19
CA GLU A 280 -30.16 14.01 2.08
C GLU A 280 -30.33 12.68 1.32
N GLY A 281 -31.17 11.80 1.84
CA GLY A 281 -31.42 10.47 1.26
C GLY A 281 -30.41 9.38 1.61
N LYS A 282 -29.36 9.68 2.40
CA LYS A 282 -28.45 8.66 2.96
C LYS A 282 -28.77 8.35 4.41
N THR A 283 -28.56 7.10 4.80
CA THR A 283 -28.56 6.68 6.20
C THR A 283 -27.21 7.05 6.82
N PRO A 284 -27.17 7.92 7.84
CA PRO A 284 -25.93 8.26 8.52
C PRO A 284 -25.27 7.01 9.14
N PRO A 285 -23.93 6.94 9.14
CA PRO A 285 -23.21 5.92 9.91
C PRO A 285 -23.62 5.96 11.39
N PRO A 286 -23.62 4.84 12.12
CA PRO A 286 -23.88 4.84 13.55
C PRO A 286 -22.85 5.66 14.33
N TRP A 287 -23.22 6.18 15.51
CA TRP A 287 -22.38 7.10 16.28
C TRP A 287 -20.97 6.56 16.59
N TYR A 288 -20.80 5.25 16.72
CA TYR A 288 -19.50 4.66 17.02
C TYR A 288 -18.55 4.67 15.82
N GLU A 289 -19.06 4.54 14.59
CA GLU A 289 -18.27 4.73 13.37
C GLU A 289 -17.87 6.20 13.20
N GLN A 290 -18.81 7.11 13.48
CA GLN A 290 -18.53 8.54 13.46
C GLN A 290 -17.40 8.93 14.44
N LYS A 291 -17.35 8.30 15.62
CA LYS A 291 -16.23 8.50 16.56
C LYS A 291 -14.90 8.01 16.00
N LEU A 292 -14.88 6.97 15.17
CA LEU A 292 -13.66 6.44 14.57
C LEU A 292 -13.13 7.32 13.44
N PHE A 293 -13.95 8.15 12.79
CA PHE A 293 -13.47 9.10 11.77
C PHE A 293 -12.44 10.09 12.34
N ARG A 294 -12.61 10.44 13.62
CA ARG A 294 -11.69 11.30 14.40
C ARG A 294 -10.27 10.75 14.52
N TRP A 295 -10.02 9.50 14.14
CA TRP A 295 -8.65 8.99 14.02
C TRP A 295 -7.88 9.61 12.87
N TYR A 296 -8.54 10.10 11.82
CA TYR A 296 -7.88 10.61 10.61
C TYR A 296 -8.48 11.89 10.05
N ASP A 297 -9.56 12.41 10.64
CA ASP A 297 -10.10 13.72 10.26
C ASP A 297 -9.15 14.82 10.71
N ALA A 298 -8.47 15.45 9.75
CA ALA A 298 -7.35 16.35 10.00
C ALA A 298 -7.76 17.62 10.78
N THR A 299 -9.00 18.08 10.62
CA THR A 299 -9.54 19.22 11.37
C THR A 299 -9.54 19.04 12.88
N ASP A 300 -9.68 17.81 13.39
CA ASP A 300 -9.63 17.54 14.83
C ASP A 300 -8.24 17.83 15.44
N TYR A 301 -7.20 17.84 14.60
CA TYR A 301 -5.81 18.06 14.98
C TYR A 301 -5.21 19.32 14.34
N ALA A 302 -6.02 20.18 13.70
CA ALA A 302 -5.53 21.28 12.88
C ALA A 302 -4.61 22.27 13.61
N ALA A 303 -4.75 22.41 14.94
CA ALA A 303 -3.87 23.24 15.75
C ALA A 303 -2.39 22.82 15.66
N ASN A 304 -2.12 21.54 15.38
CA ASN A 304 -0.77 21.00 15.20
C ASN A 304 -0.05 21.62 13.99
N LEU A 305 -0.79 22.13 13.00
CA LEU A 305 -0.21 22.79 11.83
C LEU A 305 0.49 24.11 12.17
N TYR A 306 0.31 24.65 13.39
CA TYR A 306 1.15 25.74 13.88
C TYR A 306 2.65 25.37 13.85
N ASN A 307 2.97 24.10 14.06
CA ASN A 307 4.34 23.59 14.08
C ASN A 307 4.81 23.04 12.72
N CYS A 308 3.91 22.90 11.73
CA CYS A 308 4.22 22.34 10.42
C CYS A 308 3.79 23.30 9.30
N PRO A 309 4.73 24.02 8.66
CA PRO A 309 4.42 24.89 7.53
C PRO A 309 3.68 24.13 6.43
N THR A 310 2.42 24.51 6.19
CA THR A 310 1.52 23.76 5.31
C THR A 310 1.01 24.64 4.18
N VAL A 311 1.25 24.20 2.94
CA VAL A 311 0.76 24.87 1.72
C VAL A 311 -0.15 23.90 0.98
N ALA A 312 -1.43 23.95 1.31
CA ALA A 312 -2.45 23.17 0.62
C ALA A 312 -2.87 23.85 -0.69
N TYR A 313 -3.29 23.06 -1.67
CA TYR A 313 -3.84 23.57 -2.92
C TYR A 313 -5.02 22.71 -3.36
N ASN A 314 -6.03 23.34 -3.95
CA ASN A 314 -7.18 22.67 -4.53
C ASN A 314 -7.69 23.46 -5.73
N GLY A 315 -8.32 22.78 -6.69
CA GLY A 315 -8.99 23.45 -7.81
C GLY A 315 -10.28 24.12 -7.34
N ASP A 316 -10.63 25.28 -7.90
CA ASP A 316 -11.86 26.02 -7.56
C ASP A 316 -13.16 25.23 -7.83
N ARG A 317 -13.07 24.20 -8.68
CA ARG A 317 -14.17 23.30 -9.07
C ARG A 317 -13.96 21.84 -8.63
N ASP A 318 -12.90 21.54 -7.88
CA ASP A 318 -12.72 20.19 -7.35
C ASP A 318 -13.73 19.96 -6.21
N GLY A 319 -14.31 18.76 -6.17
CA GLY A 319 -15.31 18.38 -5.17
C GLY A 319 -14.72 17.79 -3.90
N GLN A 320 -13.40 17.65 -3.84
CA GLN A 320 -12.62 17.22 -2.66
C GLN A 320 -12.44 18.34 -1.64
#